data_AF-A0A517YBZ1-F1
#
_entry.id   AF-A0A517YBZ1-F1
#
_cell.length_a   1.000
_cell.length_b   1.000
_cell.length_c   1.000
_cell.angle_alpha   90.00
_cell.angle_beta   90.00
_cell.angle_gamma   90.00
#
_symmetry.space_group_name_H-M   'P 1'
#
loop_
_entity.id
_entity.type
_entity.pdbx_description
1 polymer ?
#
loop_
_entity_poly.entity_id
_entity_poly.type
_entity_poly.pdbx_seq_one_letter_code
_entity_poly.pdbx_strand_id
1 'polypeptide(L)'
;MIEIRKRDSSQILLRVFKDSLVGHSFSAVNLDSPDFSAMSLADVSMMHACLKNADFRESKLAAASFYRALLTNVRFEGAELTSADFAETVLIGVSFRNADLQQAQFRYARITDVDFHGADLRGANLTMARITGSFRGADLRNADLRSADLRDADLTDARFDGAKLARAQVVGAKLTPLHQQLVQMTKDEVALARSPASAANERPWWKFWN
;
A
#
# COMPACT_ATOMS: atom_id res chain seq x y z
N MET A 1 -30.65 5.86 -8.31
CA MET A 1 -30.37 4.40 -8.16
C MET A 1 -29.06 4.12 -8.87
N ILE A 2 -28.12 3.51 -8.15
CA ILE A 2 -26.82 3.13 -8.67
C ILE A 2 -26.76 1.60 -8.75
N GLU A 3 -26.33 1.06 -9.88
CA GLU A 3 -26.18 -0.37 -10.09
C GLU A 3 -24.70 -0.72 -10.12
N ILE A 4 -24.28 -1.63 -9.25
CA ILE A 4 -22.94 -2.23 -9.31
C ILE A 4 -23.05 -3.46 -10.19
N ARG A 5 -22.34 -3.43 -11.31
CA ARG A 5 -22.40 -4.48 -12.33
C ARG A 5 -21.14 -5.33 -12.28
N LYS A 6 -21.21 -6.51 -12.89
CA LYS A 6 -20.02 -7.32 -13.13
C LYS A 6 -19.23 -6.68 -14.28
N ARG A 7 -17.94 -6.45 -14.10
CA ARG A 7 -17.07 -5.72 -15.02
C ARG A 7 -17.14 -6.17 -16.47
N ASP A 8 -17.20 -7.47 -16.70
CA ASP A 8 -17.11 -8.07 -18.03
C ASP A 8 -18.48 -8.58 -18.52
N SER A 9 -19.60 -8.10 -17.92
CA SER A 9 -20.95 -8.47 -18.35
C SER A 9 -22.04 -7.44 -17.98
N SER A 10 -23.27 -7.65 -18.46
CA SER A 10 -24.42 -6.83 -18.07
C SER A 10 -25.05 -7.27 -16.74
N GLN A 11 -24.50 -8.27 -16.06
CA GLN A 11 -25.03 -8.79 -14.80
C GLN A 11 -24.97 -7.71 -13.71
N ILE A 12 -26.10 -7.47 -13.05
CA ILE A 12 -26.16 -6.59 -11.88
C ILE A 12 -25.87 -7.42 -10.65
N LEU A 13 -24.89 -7.00 -9.86
CA LEU A 13 -24.50 -7.62 -8.60
C LEU A 13 -25.26 -7.01 -7.43
N LEU A 14 -25.37 -5.68 -7.40
CA LEU A 14 -26.04 -4.92 -6.34
C LEU A 14 -26.81 -3.73 -6.92
N ARG A 15 -27.89 -3.35 -6.24
CA ARG A 15 -28.60 -2.09 -6.47
C ARG A 15 -28.58 -1.25 -5.21
N VAL A 16 -28.09 -0.03 -5.32
CA VAL A 16 -28.07 0.95 -4.24
C VAL A 16 -29.10 2.03 -4.55
N PHE A 17 -30.12 2.13 -3.70
CA PHE A 17 -31.19 3.13 -3.83
C PHE A 17 -30.79 4.45 -3.18
N LYS A 18 -29.70 5.03 -3.69
CA LYS A 18 -29.18 6.36 -3.34
C LYS A 18 -28.70 7.07 -4.61
N ASP A 19 -28.44 8.36 -4.47
CA ASP A 19 -27.87 9.19 -5.54
C ASP A 19 -26.34 9.29 -5.43
N SER A 20 -25.76 8.80 -4.33
CA SER A 20 -24.33 8.75 -4.08
C SER A 20 -23.94 7.50 -3.28
N LEU A 21 -22.71 7.04 -3.50
CA LEU A 21 -22.07 5.98 -2.72
C LEU A 21 -21.10 6.50 -1.66
N VAL A 22 -20.93 7.82 -1.55
CA VAL A 22 -20.11 8.45 -0.50
C VAL A 22 -20.65 8.04 0.88
N GLY A 23 -19.75 7.56 1.75
CA GLY A 23 -20.10 7.04 3.08
C GLY A 23 -20.96 5.77 3.06
N HIS A 24 -21.19 5.14 1.91
CA HIS A 24 -21.99 3.92 1.83
C HIS A 24 -21.24 2.74 2.47
N SER A 25 -21.98 1.80 3.05
CA SER A 25 -21.38 0.57 3.60
C SER A 25 -21.66 -0.61 2.68
N PHE A 26 -20.59 -1.15 2.13
CA PHE A 26 -20.47 -2.48 1.54
C PHE A 26 -19.68 -3.41 2.47
N SER A 27 -19.79 -3.21 3.79
CA SER A 27 -19.07 -4.07 4.74
C SER A 27 -19.52 -5.52 4.61
N ALA A 28 -18.58 -6.45 4.70
CA ALA A 28 -18.78 -7.90 4.65
C ALA A 28 -19.44 -8.44 3.36
N VAL A 29 -19.52 -7.64 2.29
CA VAL A 29 -20.00 -8.16 1.00
C VAL A 29 -19.02 -9.19 0.44
N ASN A 30 -19.54 -10.14 -0.32
CA ASN A 30 -18.74 -11.08 -1.10
C ASN A 30 -19.08 -10.90 -2.57
N LEU A 31 -18.19 -10.25 -3.33
CA LEU A 31 -18.41 -9.90 -4.72
C LEU A 31 -17.27 -10.41 -5.59
N ASP A 32 -17.63 -10.98 -6.74
CA ASP A 32 -16.70 -11.35 -7.80
C ASP A 32 -16.89 -10.44 -9.01
N SER A 33 -15.80 -9.79 -9.39
CA SER A 33 -15.65 -8.86 -10.49
C SER A 33 -16.61 -7.66 -10.47
N PRO A 34 -16.90 -7.02 -9.31
CA PRO A 34 -17.72 -5.80 -9.31
C PRO A 34 -16.96 -4.65 -9.98
N ASP A 35 -17.70 -3.85 -10.75
CA ASP A 35 -17.22 -2.63 -11.37
C ASP A 35 -17.59 -1.41 -10.54
N PHE A 36 -16.57 -0.79 -9.97
CA PHE A 36 -16.59 0.48 -9.24
C PHE A 36 -15.73 1.56 -9.93
N SER A 37 -15.31 1.32 -11.18
CA SER A 37 -14.39 2.21 -11.89
C SER A 37 -14.99 3.60 -12.07
N ALA A 38 -14.15 4.64 -11.92
CA ALA A 38 -14.51 6.05 -11.98
C ALA A 38 -15.63 6.51 -11.02
N MET A 39 -16.07 5.68 -10.07
CA MET A 39 -17.14 6.04 -9.14
C MET A 39 -16.64 6.95 -8.01
N SER A 40 -17.55 7.76 -7.46
CA SER A 40 -17.31 8.50 -6.23
C SER A 40 -17.72 7.67 -5.01
N LEU A 41 -16.72 7.30 -4.21
CA LEU A 41 -16.77 6.33 -3.12
C LEU A 41 -15.99 6.85 -1.89
N ALA A 42 -15.89 8.16 -1.73
CA ALA A 42 -15.25 8.75 -0.55
C ALA A 42 -15.92 8.25 0.73
N ASP A 43 -15.16 7.98 1.78
CA ASP A 43 -15.62 7.45 3.06
C ASP A 43 -16.39 6.12 2.98
N VAL A 44 -16.35 5.41 1.84
CA VAL A 44 -17.05 4.12 1.69
C VAL A 44 -16.47 3.10 2.66
N SER A 45 -17.32 2.30 3.28
CA SER A 45 -16.90 1.18 4.12
C SER A 45 -17.00 -0.13 3.34
N MET A 46 -15.85 -0.76 3.11
CA MET A 46 -15.67 -2.10 2.56
C MET A 46 -15.06 -3.03 3.63
N MET A 47 -15.27 -2.72 4.92
CA MET A 47 -14.70 -3.47 6.03
C MET A 47 -15.11 -4.93 5.95
N HIS A 48 -14.17 -5.85 6.16
CA HIS A 48 -14.41 -7.30 6.11
C HIS A 48 -14.94 -7.82 4.76
N ALA A 49 -14.97 -7.01 3.70
CA ALA A 49 -15.44 -7.45 2.39
C ALA A 49 -14.49 -8.48 1.79
N CYS A 50 -15.06 -9.40 1.00
CA CYS A 50 -14.32 -10.29 0.11
C CYS A 50 -14.55 -9.82 -1.33
N LEU A 51 -13.53 -9.22 -1.94
CA LEU A 51 -13.59 -8.69 -3.29
C LEU A 51 -12.58 -9.41 -4.17
N LYS A 52 -13.08 -10.10 -5.19
CA LYS A 52 -12.26 -10.75 -6.21
C LYS A 52 -12.41 -10.01 -7.51
N ASN A 53 -11.32 -9.78 -8.23
CA ASN A 53 -11.31 -9.17 -9.57
C ASN A 53 -12.03 -7.80 -9.66
N ALA A 54 -12.21 -7.13 -8.53
CA ALA A 54 -12.93 -5.85 -8.47
C ALA A 54 -12.15 -4.76 -9.20
N ASP A 55 -12.89 -3.84 -9.82
CA ASP A 55 -12.33 -2.72 -10.56
C ASP A 55 -12.65 -1.40 -9.87
N PHE A 56 -11.63 -0.71 -9.36
CA PHE A 56 -11.70 0.61 -8.75
C PHE A 56 -10.83 1.62 -9.51
N ARG A 57 -10.46 1.35 -10.77
CA ARG A 57 -9.60 2.26 -11.54
C ARG A 57 -10.24 3.64 -11.62
N GLU A 58 -9.41 4.67 -11.45
CA GLU A 58 -9.81 6.09 -11.52
C GLU A 58 -10.93 6.48 -10.54
N SER A 59 -11.24 5.66 -9.53
CA SER A 59 -12.29 5.93 -8.56
C SER A 59 -11.82 6.88 -7.46
N LYS A 60 -12.78 7.59 -6.85
CA LYS A 60 -12.52 8.49 -5.72
C LYS A 60 -12.81 7.78 -4.42
N LEU A 61 -11.78 7.39 -3.69
CA LEU A 61 -11.81 6.54 -2.49
C LEU A 61 -11.12 7.21 -1.30
N ALA A 62 -11.05 8.54 -1.28
CA ALA A 62 -10.49 9.27 -0.14
C ALA A 62 -11.16 8.81 1.16
N ALA A 63 -10.35 8.47 2.16
CA ALA A 63 -10.78 7.94 3.46
C ALA A 63 -11.67 6.67 3.41
N ALA A 64 -11.68 5.93 2.28
CA ALA A 64 -12.36 4.64 2.21
C ALA A 64 -11.74 3.63 3.19
N SER A 65 -12.58 2.79 3.80
CA SER A 65 -12.14 1.75 4.73
C SER A 65 -12.23 0.37 4.08
N PHE A 66 -11.08 -0.26 3.87
CA PHE A 66 -10.93 -1.67 3.51
C PHE A 66 -10.47 -2.51 4.72
N TYR A 67 -10.60 -2.00 5.95
CA TYR A 67 -10.11 -2.67 7.16
C TYR A 67 -10.52 -4.15 7.20
N ARG A 68 -9.53 -5.04 7.36
CA ARG A 68 -9.70 -6.50 7.39
C ARG A 68 -10.42 -7.10 6.16
N ALA A 69 -10.42 -6.42 5.01
CA ALA A 69 -10.93 -6.97 3.77
C ALA A 69 -9.95 -8.00 3.15
N LEU A 70 -10.52 -8.90 2.35
CA LEU A 70 -9.80 -9.85 1.50
C LEU A 70 -9.92 -9.37 0.05
N LEU A 71 -8.82 -8.88 -0.51
CA LEU A 71 -8.76 -8.33 -1.86
C LEU A 71 -7.87 -9.21 -2.74
N THR A 72 -8.44 -9.80 -3.79
CA THR A 72 -7.70 -10.65 -4.74
C THR A 72 -7.87 -10.13 -6.16
N ASN A 73 -6.77 -9.85 -6.86
CA ASN A 73 -6.76 -9.32 -8.23
C ASN A 73 -7.57 -8.01 -8.39
N VAL A 74 -7.56 -7.16 -7.36
CA VAL A 74 -8.28 -5.89 -7.36
C VAL A 74 -7.44 -4.82 -8.03
N ARG A 75 -8.07 -3.97 -8.84
CA ARG A 75 -7.40 -2.88 -9.57
C ARG A 75 -7.77 -1.52 -8.98
N PHE A 76 -6.78 -0.79 -8.51
CA PHE A 76 -6.85 0.59 -8.04
C PHE A 76 -6.00 1.53 -8.90
N GLU A 77 -5.73 1.19 -10.17
CA GLU A 77 -4.89 2.05 -11.02
C GLU A 77 -5.49 3.46 -11.14
N GLY A 78 -4.68 4.48 -10.87
CA GLY A 78 -5.11 5.89 -10.89
C GLY A 78 -6.15 6.28 -9.83
N ALA A 79 -6.49 5.39 -8.87
CA ALA A 79 -7.50 5.71 -7.86
C ALA A 79 -7.00 6.75 -6.85
N GLU A 80 -7.90 7.61 -6.38
CA GLU A 80 -7.64 8.59 -5.31
C GLU A 80 -7.92 7.92 -3.95
N LEU A 81 -6.89 7.44 -3.25
CA LEU A 81 -6.98 6.66 -2.00
C LEU A 81 -6.33 7.38 -0.81
N THR A 82 -6.25 8.71 -0.85
CA THR A 82 -5.68 9.50 0.24
C THR A 82 -6.35 9.14 1.58
N SER A 83 -5.54 8.82 2.59
CA SER A 83 -5.98 8.41 3.92
C SER A 83 -6.85 7.15 3.99
N ALA A 84 -6.92 6.35 2.92
CA ALA A 84 -7.68 5.09 2.94
C ALA A 84 -7.10 4.08 3.95
N ASP A 85 -7.98 3.31 4.59
CA ASP A 85 -7.61 2.31 5.60
C ASP A 85 -7.55 0.90 5.01
N PHE A 86 -6.34 0.38 4.83
CA PHE A 86 -6.04 -0.99 4.45
C PHE A 86 -5.44 -1.80 5.63
N ALA A 87 -5.63 -1.36 6.87
CA ALA A 87 -5.07 -2.05 8.02
C ALA A 87 -5.63 -3.47 8.14
N GLU A 88 -4.74 -4.42 8.48
CA GLU A 88 -5.05 -5.84 8.63
C GLU A 88 -5.70 -6.50 7.39
N THR A 89 -5.54 -5.90 6.20
CA THR A 89 -6.02 -6.49 4.94
C THR A 89 -5.20 -7.70 4.51
N VAL A 90 -5.80 -8.54 3.68
CA VAL A 90 -5.07 -9.50 2.84
C VAL A 90 -5.21 -9.05 1.39
N LEU A 91 -4.09 -8.68 0.77
CA LEU A 91 -4.01 -8.23 -0.61
C LEU A 91 -3.21 -9.25 -1.42
N ILE A 92 -3.79 -9.79 -2.48
CA ILE A 92 -3.11 -10.77 -3.36
C ILE A 92 -3.30 -10.31 -4.81
N GLY A 93 -2.21 -10.05 -5.53
CA GLY A 93 -2.29 -9.64 -6.95
C GLY A 93 -2.96 -8.27 -7.14
N VAL A 94 -2.86 -7.38 -6.15
CA VAL A 94 -3.53 -6.07 -6.18
C VAL A 94 -2.65 -5.05 -6.89
N SER A 95 -3.25 -4.23 -7.76
CA SER A 95 -2.55 -3.19 -8.52
C SER A 95 -2.97 -1.81 -8.02
N PHE A 96 -2.00 -1.02 -7.57
CA PHE A 96 -2.11 0.38 -7.16
C PHE A 96 -1.32 1.31 -8.09
N ARG A 97 -1.08 0.91 -9.34
CA ARG A 97 -0.25 1.69 -10.26
C ARG A 97 -0.74 3.13 -10.36
N ASN A 98 0.16 4.09 -10.17
CA ASN A 98 -0.12 5.52 -10.20
C ASN A 98 -1.26 5.98 -9.27
N ALA A 99 -1.62 5.21 -8.24
CA ALA A 99 -2.65 5.59 -7.28
C ALA A 99 -2.12 6.65 -6.30
N ASP A 100 -3.00 7.53 -5.83
CA ASP A 100 -2.71 8.41 -4.70
C ASP A 100 -3.01 7.69 -3.40
N LEU A 101 -1.97 7.26 -2.68
CA LEU A 101 -2.04 6.57 -1.39
C LEU A 101 -1.44 7.43 -0.26
N GLN A 102 -1.43 8.76 -0.42
CA GLN A 102 -0.90 9.65 0.60
C GLN A 102 -1.60 9.39 1.94
N GLN A 103 -0.83 9.23 3.01
CA GLN A 103 -1.32 8.95 4.37
C GLN A 103 -2.16 7.65 4.50
N ALA A 104 -2.20 6.77 3.50
CA ALA A 104 -2.92 5.51 3.57
C ALA A 104 -2.38 4.61 4.68
N GLN A 105 -3.25 3.80 5.28
CA GLN A 105 -2.92 2.95 6.43
C GLN A 105 -2.84 1.49 6.00
N PHE A 106 -1.64 0.91 5.99
CA PHE A 106 -1.37 -0.51 5.69
C PHE A 106 -0.85 -1.28 6.92
N ARG A 107 -1.04 -0.75 8.14
CA ARG A 107 -0.52 -1.39 9.36
C ARG A 107 -1.00 -2.84 9.46
N TYR A 108 -0.08 -3.76 9.75
CA TYR A 108 -0.35 -5.21 9.85
C TYR A 108 -0.92 -5.88 8.59
N ALA A 109 -0.94 -5.21 7.43
CA ALA A 109 -1.44 -5.80 6.19
C ALA A 109 -0.55 -6.96 5.72
N ARG A 110 -1.17 -7.95 5.09
CA ARG A 110 -0.50 -9.06 4.41
C ARG A 110 -0.67 -8.88 2.91
N ILE A 111 0.40 -8.51 2.23
CA ILE A 111 0.38 -8.05 0.86
C ILE A 111 1.32 -8.94 0.04
N THR A 112 0.77 -9.66 -0.93
CA THR A 112 1.52 -10.57 -1.79
C THR A 112 1.28 -10.20 -3.24
N ASP A 113 2.36 -10.12 -4.02
CA ASP A 113 2.30 -9.83 -5.47
C ASP A 113 1.58 -8.51 -5.76
N VAL A 114 1.92 -7.45 -5.02
CA VAL A 114 1.35 -6.12 -5.22
C VAL A 114 2.13 -5.34 -6.27
N ASP A 115 1.44 -4.44 -6.96
CA ASP A 115 2.07 -3.46 -7.83
C ASP A 115 1.79 -2.03 -7.39
N PHE A 116 2.76 -1.39 -6.75
CA PHE A 116 2.77 0.03 -6.38
C PHE A 116 3.53 0.90 -7.39
N HIS A 117 3.73 0.47 -8.64
CA HIS A 117 4.52 1.22 -9.62
C HIS A 117 3.98 2.66 -9.78
N GLY A 118 4.85 3.64 -9.54
CA GLY A 118 4.50 5.07 -9.62
C GLY A 118 3.48 5.55 -8.60
N ALA A 119 3.10 4.74 -7.61
CA ALA A 119 2.13 5.14 -6.59
C ALA A 119 2.72 6.19 -5.62
N ASP A 120 1.87 7.11 -5.16
CA ASP A 120 2.25 8.10 -4.16
C ASP A 120 1.87 7.59 -2.76
N LEU A 121 2.85 7.10 -2.01
CA LEU A 121 2.70 6.58 -0.65
C LEU A 121 3.24 7.56 0.41
N ARG A 122 3.30 8.86 0.11
CA ARG A 122 3.89 9.84 1.04
C ARG A 122 3.16 9.86 2.37
N GLY A 123 3.93 9.66 3.44
CA GLY A 123 3.40 9.58 4.80
C GLY A 123 2.52 8.36 5.09
N ALA A 124 2.43 7.39 4.18
CA ALA A 124 1.68 6.16 4.41
C ALA A 124 2.24 5.38 5.62
N ASN A 125 1.36 4.68 6.33
CA ASN A 125 1.73 3.86 7.48
C ASN A 125 1.75 2.39 7.11
N LEU A 126 2.93 1.83 6.90
CA LEU A 126 3.17 0.42 6.55
C LEU A 126 3.75 -0.37 7.74
N THR A 127 3.55 0.11 8.97
CA THR A 127 4.13 -0.51 10.17
C THR A 127 3.70 -1.97 10.31
N MET A 128 4.67 -2.86 10.55
CA MET A 128 4.45 -4.30 10.69
C MET A 128 3.73 -4.97 9.51
N ALA A 129 3.64 -4.32 8.34
CA ALA A 129 3.12 -4.93 7.13
C ALA A 129 4.11 -5.98 6.60
N ARG A 130 3.59 -7.04 5.98
CA ARG A 130 4.39 -8.02 5.23
C ARG A 130 4.06 -7.87 3.76
N ILE A 131 5.05 -7.51 2.96
CA ILE A 131 4.82 -7.06 1.58
C ILE A 131 5.82 -7.72 0.64
N THR A 132 5.30 -8.41 -0.38
CA THR A 132 6.06 -8.80 -1.57
C THR A 132 5.42 -8.18 -2.81
N GLY A 133 6.25 -7.82 -3.78
CA GLY A 133 5.81 -7.17 -5.02
C GLY A 133 6.71 -6.02 -5.42
N SER A 134 6.17 -5.13 -6.24
CA SER A 134 6.88 -4.00 -6.85
C SER A 134 6.48 -2.68 -6.22
N PHE A 135 7.48 -1.88 -5.88
CA PHE A 135 7.41 -0.47 -5.51
C PHE A 135 8.14 0.41 -6.54
N ARG A 136 8.34 -0.08 -7.77
CA ARG A 136 9.18 0.60 -8.74
C ARG A 136 8.74 2.05 -8.96
N GLY A 137 9.62 3.02 -8.71
CA GLY A 137 9.30 4.45 -8.87
C GLY A 137 8.24 4.99 -7.90
N ALA A 138 7.84 4.24 -6.87
CA ALA A 138 6.89 4.70 -5.87
C ALA A 138 7.50 5.78 -4.96
N ASP A 139 6.66 6.70 -4.47
CA ASP A 139 7.08 7.75 -3.55
C ASP A 139 6.71 7.39 -2.11
N LEU A 140 7.67 6.90 -1.32
CA LEU A 140 7.51 6.53 0.09
C LEU A 140 8.09 7.59 1.04
N ARG A 141 8.25 8.84 0.59
CA ARG A 141 8.81 9.89 1.46
C ARG A 141 7.96 10.09 2.71
N ASN A 142 8.62 10.19 3.86
CA ASN A 142 8.02 10.30 5.18
C ASN A 142 7.11 9.12 5.60
N ALA A 143 7.08 8.02 4.84
CA ALA A 143 6.30 6.84 5.20
C ALA A 143 6.82 6.17 6.47
N ASP A 144 5.94 5.51 7.22
CA ASP A 144 6.30 4.73 8.40
C ASP A 144 6.38 3.24 8.06
N LEU A 145 7.60 2.73 7.93
CA LEU A 145 7.93 1.35 7.57
C LEU A 145 8.49 0.58 8.78
N ARG A 146 8.29 1.07 10.02
CA ARG A 146 8.87 0.41 11.21
C ARG A 146 8.39 -1.03 11.31
N SER A 147 9.33 -1.94 11.48
CA SER A 147 9.11 -3.40 11.53
C SER A 147 8.41 -3.99 10.31
N ALA A 148 8.37 -3.29 9.16
CA ALA A 148 7.82 -3.84 7.92
C ALA A 148 8.73 -4.94 7.36
N ASP A 149 8.15 -5.97 6.77
CA ASP A 149 8.85 -7.02 6.05
C ASP A 149 8.71 -6.80 4.55
N LEU A 150 9.77 -6.31 3.93
CA LEU A 150 9.92 -6.00 2.50
C LEU A 150 10.95 -6.92 1.84
N ARG A 151 11.16 -8.12 2.38
CA ARG A 151 12.11 -9.08 1.78
C ARG A 151 11.70 -9.39 0.35
N ASP A 152 12.70 -9.44 -0.54
CA ASP A 152 12.55 -9.71 -1.97
C ASP A 152 11.66 -8.72 -2.75
N ALA A 153 11.23 -7.60 -2.15
CA ALA A 153 10.46 -6.57 -2.83
C ALA A 153 11.30 -5.83 -3.87
N ASP A 154 10.70 -5.40 -4.99
CA ASP A 154 11.37 -4.53 -5.96
C ASP A 154 11.19 -3.06 -5.60
N LEU A 155 12.21 -2.45 -5.00
CA LEU A 155 12.26 -1.05 -4.60
C LEU A 155 13.08 -0.20 -5.61
N THR A 156 13.28 -0.68 -6.84
CA THR A 156 14.03 0.05 -7.87
C THR A 156 13.40 1.43 -8.10
N ASP A 157 14.19 2.50 -8.06
CA ASP A 157 13.76 3.89 -8.23
C ASP A 157 12.72 4.41 -7.22
N ALA A 158 12.41 3.65 -6.16
CA ALA A 158 11.53 4.12 -5.10
C ALA A 158 12.22 5.19 -4.23
N ARG A 159 11.45 6.19 -3.78
CA ARG A 159 11.94 7.31 -2.97
C ARG A 159 11.62 7.11 -1.50
N PHE A 160 12.59 7.26 -0.61
CA PHE A 160 12.42 6.99 0.83
C PHE A 160 12.88 8.14 1.74
N ASP A 161 13.02 9.35 1.21
CA ASP A 161 13.47 10.50 2.00
C ASP A 161 12.57 10.71 3.23
N GLY A 162 13.16 10.72 4.42
CA GLY A 162 12.43 10.86 5.69
C GLY A 162 11.62 9.63 6.13
N ALA A 163 11.66 8.51 5.40
CA ALA A 163 10.94 7.30 5.79
C ALA A 163 11.51 6.67 7.08
N LYS A 164 10.62 6.18 7.95
CA LYS A 164 10.98 5.54 9.23
C LYS A 164 11.15 4.03 9.03
N LEU A 165 12.37 3.51 9.11
CA LEU A 165 12.65 2.08 8.84
C LEU A 165 13.16 1.28 10.04
N ALA A 166 13.00 1.78 11.27
CA ALA A 166 13.48 1.05 12.44
C ALA A 166 12.94 -0.40 12.42
N ARG A 167 13.85 -1.38 12.41
CA ARG A 167 13.57 -2.84 12.35
C ARG A 167 12.94 -3.35 11.05
N ALA A 168 12.86 -2.55 9.99
CA ALA A 168 12.39 -3.01 8.69
C ALA A 168 13.34 -4.09 8.11
N GLN A 169 12.77 -5.09 7.44
CA GLN A 169 13.52 -6.16 6.78
C GLN A 169 13.51 -5.92 5.27
N VAL A 170 14.68 -5.75 4.66
CA VAL A 170 14.85 -5.51 3.22
C VAL A 170 15.84 -6.49 2.58
N VAL A 171 16.04 -7.65 3.21
CA VAL A 171 16.94 -8.69 2.67
C VAL A 171 16.40 -9.19 1.33
N GLY A 172 17.26 -9.24 0.30
CA GLY A 172 16.87 -9.65 -1.05
C GLY A 172 16.10 -8.59 -1.85
N ALA A 173 15.73 -7.46 -1.23
CA ALA A 173 15.03 -6.40 -1.93
C ALA A 173 15.89 -5.82 -3.06
N LYS A 174 15.29 -5.61 -4.23
CA LYS A 174 15.97 -4.95 -5.36
C LYS A 174 16.00 -3.45 -5.09
N LEU A 175 17.18 -2.88 -5.13
CA LEU A 175 17.45 -1.45 -4.92
C LEU A 175 18.34 -0.99 -6.06
N THR A 176 18.36 0.31 -6.33
CA THR A 176 19.39 0.86 -7.25
C THR A 176 20.79 0.62 -6.67
N PRO A 177 21.86 0.57 -7.49
CA PRO A 177 23.23 0.36 -7.00
C PRO A 177 23.67 1.31 -5.87
N LEU A 178 23.29 2.59 -5.96
CA LEU A 178 23.61 3.59 -4.94
C LEU A 178 22.94 3.28 -3.59
N HIS A 179 21.67 2.90 -3.62
CA HIS A 179 20.94 2.47 -2.41
C HIS A 179 21.50 1.15 -1.82
N GLN A 180 21.97 0.22 -2.65
CA GLN A 180 22.61 -1.01 -2.17
C GLN A 180 23.89 -0.72 -1.39
N GLN A 181 24.73 0.19 -1.89
CA GLN A 181 25.97 0.60 -1.21
C GLN A 181 25.69 1.17 0.19
N LEU A 182 24.68 2.05 0.30
CA LEU A 182 24.31 2.67 1.58
C LEU A 182 23.73 1.68 2.60
N VAL A 183 22.87 0.75 2.15
CA VAL A 183 22.35 -0.31 3.02
C VAL A 183 23.48 -1.21 3.52
N GLN A 184 24.49 -1.50 2.69
CA GLN A 184 25.63 -2.30 3.10
C GLN A 184 26.51 -1.56 4.14
N MET A 185 26.85 -0.29 3.89
CA MET A 185 27.62 0.54 4.83
C MET A 185 26.98 0.59 6.21
N THR A 186 25.65 0.68 6.28
CA THR A 186 24.94 0.75 7.57
C THR A 186 24.86 -0.59 8.30
N LYS A 187 24.81 -1.73 7.59
CA LYS A 187 24.94 -3.05 8.21
C LYS A 187 26.32 -3.25 8.82
N ASP A 188 27.35 -2.78 8.12
CA ASP A 188 28.73 -2.85 8.59
C ASP A 188 28.94 -1.92 9.79
N GLU A 189 28.41 -0.69 9.76
CA GLU A 189 28.40 0.24 10.90
C GLU A 189 27.64 -0.33 12.11
N VAL A 190 26.48 -0.96 11.91
CA VAL A 190 25.72 -1.64 12.98
C VAL A 190 26.47 -2.86 13.52
N ALA A 191 27.19 -3.60 12.68
CA ALA A 191 28.05 -4.71 13.11
C ALA A 191 29.24 -4.20 13.93
N LEU A 192 29.83 -3.07 13.54
CA LEU A 192 30.90 -2.37 14.27
C LEU A 192 30.39 -1.74 15.58
N ALA A 193 29.17 -1.19 15.60
CA ALA A 193 28.54 -0.56 16.77
C ALA A 193 28.09 -1.57 17.84
N ARG A 194 27.98 -2.85 17.49
CA ARG A 194 27.79 -3.97 18.44
C ARG A 194 29.06 -4.36 19.19
N SER A 195 30.20 -3.74 18.88
CA SER A 195 31.35 -3.71 19.79
C SER A 195 31.07 -2.73 20.95
N PRO A 196 31.48 -3.01 22.20
CA PRO A 196 30.99 -2.32 23.40
C PRO A 196 31.38 -0.83 23.55
N ALA A 197 31.86 -0.15 22.50
CA ALA A 197 32.49 1.17 22.61
C ALA A 197 31.80 2.34 21.88
N SER A 198 30.69 2.19 21.13
CA SER A 198 30.23 3.28 20.22
C SER A 198 28.73 3.61 20.18
N ALA A 199 27.95 3.28 21.21
CA ALA A 199 26.50 3.49 21.26
C ALA A 199 26.00 4.97 21.28
N ALA A 200 26.82 5.96 20.93
CA ALA A 200 26.50 7.38 21.11
C ALA A 200 26.31 8.19 19.81
N ASN A 201 26.42 7.61 18.61
CA ASN A 201 26.32 8.42 17.38
C ASN A 201 25.72 7.69 16.15
N GLU A 202 24.60 6.96 16.34
CA GLU A 202 23.86 6.35 15.24
C GLU A 202 23.17 7.43 14.39
N ARG A 203 23.75 7.79 13.23
CA ARG A 203 23.05 8.59 12.22
C ARG A 203 22.29 7.64 11.29
N PRO A 204 20.96 7.75 11.18
CA PRO A 204 20.22 6.90 10.27
C PRO A 204 20.60 7.15 8.81
N TRP A 205 20.59 6.07 8.01
CA TRP A 205 20.97 6.04 6.59
C TRP A 205 20.21 7.05 5.70
N TRP A 206 19.06 7.57 6.16
CA TRP A 206 18.29 8.62 5.48
C TRP A 206 18.79 10.05 5.71
N LYS A 207 19.82 10.29 6.55
CA LYS A 207 20.41 11.62 6.76
C LYS A 207 21.53 11.99 5.78
N PHE A 208 21.88 11.11 4.84
CA PHE A 208 22.89 11.37 3.80
C PHE A 208 22.33 12.04 2.53
N TRP A 209 21.06 12.46 2.59
CA TRP A 209 20.34 13.05 1.49
C TRP A 209 19.99 14.49 1.84
N ASN A 210 20.71 15.43 1.22
CA ASN A 210 20.45 16.87 1.18
C ASN A 210 20.71 17.35 -0.25
#